data_AF-A0A941DUP3-F1
#
_entry.id   AF-A0A941DUP3-F1
#
_cell.length_a   1.000
_cell.length_b   1.000
_cell.length_c   1.000
_cell.angle_alpha   90.00
_cell.angle_beta   90.00
_cell.angle_gamma   90.00
#
_symmetry.space_group_name_H-M   'P 1'
#
loop_
_entity.id
_entity.type
_entity.pdbx_description
1 polymer ?
#
loop_
_entity_poly.entity_id
_entity_poly.type
_entity_poly.pdbx_seq_one_letter_code
_entity_poly.pdbx_strand_id
1 'polypeptide(L)'
;MEERKQIIMDEIHYWKQHKMLPVVYCDFLLALYSNGDEQIEPSVIGQNRFIDTIQTLLLSMMIPFSLLVIYFTQFQIILQLSMLILFLGYSIWMYVYLKPKWTLKYHLALMNSLLIALFISVLVSKAYLHDFGLIIIVFINFLFWVVIGFYKKINYLLITGILALVFTCIYIVL
;
A
#
# COMPACT_ATOMS: atom_id res chain seq x y z
N MET A 1 -22.50 35.75 -32.78
CA MET A 1 -22.00 35.61 -31.38
C MET A 1 -21.59 34.17 -31.07
N GLU A 2 -22.14 33.17 -31.78
CA GLU A 2 -21.84 31.74 -31.60
C GLU A 2 -20.52 31.28 -32.25
N GLU A 3 -20.12 31.87 -33.39
CA GLU A 3 -18.88 31.49 -34.09
C GLU A 3 -17.62 31.66 -33.23
N ARG A 4 -17.55 32.72 -32.42
CA ARG A 4 -16.43 32.96 -31.50
C ARG A 4 -16.33 31.91 -30.40
N LYS A 5 -17.48 31.37 -29.97
CA LYS A 5 -17.54 30.32 -28.94
C LYS A 5 -17.02 28.99 -29.50
N GLN A 6 -17.38 28.64 -30.73
CA GLN A 6 -16.88 27.42 -31.39
C GLN A 6 -15.36 27.47 -31.59
N ILE A 7 -14.82 28.60 -32.04
CA ILE A 7 -13.37 28.79 -32.19
C ILE A 7 -12.62 28.58 -30.86
N ILE A 8 -13.16 29.11 -29.75
CA ILE A 8 -12.56 28.94 -28.42
C ILE A 8 -12.60 27.46 -27.97
N MET A 9 -13.69 26.73 -28.26
CA MET A 9 -13.78 25.30 -27.92
C MET A 9 -12.75 24.47 -28.70
N ASP A 10 -12.56 24.76 -29.99
CA ASP A 10 -11.56 24.07 -30.82
C ASP A 10 -10.13 24.31 -30.32
N GLU A 11 -9.80 25.53 -29.89
CA GLU A 11 -8.50 25.85 -29.29
C GLU A 11 -8.27 25.11 -27.96
N ILE A 12 -9.29 25.05 -27.09
CA ILE A 12 -9.19 24.31 -25.82
C ILE A 12 -8.99 22.82 -26.07
N HIS A 13 -9.62 22.27 -27.11
CA HIS A 13 -9.44 20.87 -27.52
C HIS A 13 -8.01 20.62 -28.01
N TYR A 14 -7.47 21.54 -28.82
CA TYR A 14 -6.07 21.52 -29.27
C TYR A 14 -5.08 21.55 -28.09
N TRP A 15 -5.32 22.40 -27.08
CA TRP A 15 -4.49 22.48 -25.87
C TRP A 15 -4.54 21.21 -25.03
N LYS A 16 -5.71 20.55 -24.96
CA LYS A 16 -5.92 19.28 -24.24
C LYS A 16 -5.14 18.14 -24.91
N GLN A 17 -5.18 18.05 -26.24
CA GLN A 17 -4.45 17.02 -26.99
C GLN A 17 -2.92 17.17 -26.85
N HIS A 18 -2.43 18.42 -26.84
CA HIS A 18 -1.00 18.72 -26.75
C HIS A 18 -0.47 18.86 -25.31
N LYS A 19 -1.31 18.63 -24.29
CA LYS A 19 -0.98 18.77 -22.86
C LYS A 19 -0.36 20.13 -22.49
N MET A 20 -0.72 21.20 -23.20
CA MET A 20 -0.21 22.55 -22.91
C MET A 20 -0.82 23.11 -21.62
N LEU A 21 -2.02 22.65 -21.26
CA LEU A 21 -2.70 22.97 -20.01
C LEU A 21 -3.03 21.67 -19.24
N PRO A 22 -3.01 21.68 -17.90
CA PRO A 22 -3.48 20.56 -17.11
C PRO A 22 -4.96 20.29 -17.43
N VAL A 23 -5.31 19.01 -17.65
CA VAL A 23 -6.62 18.55 -18.17
C VAL A 23 -7.80 19.12 -17.39
N VAL A 24 -7.64 19.32 -16.08
CA VAL A 24 -8.64 19.91 -15.18
C VAL A 24 -9.09 21.30 -15.64
N TYR A 25 -8.18 22.12 -16.17
CA TYR A 25 -8.50 23.48 -16.62
C TYR A 25 -9.18 23.49 -17.99
N CYS A 26 -8.78 22.61 -18.92
CA CYS A 26 -9.49 22.47 -20.20
C CYS A 26 -10.93 22.00 -19.97
N ASP A 27 -11.16 21.04 -19.07
CA ASP A 27 -12.50 20.54 -18.76
C ASP A 27 -13.36 21.63 -18.10
N PHE A 28 -12.78 22.47 -17.22
CA PHE A 28 -13.48 23.63 -16.64
C PHE A 28 -13.87 24.67 -17.69
N LEU A 29 -12.94 25.03 -18.60
CA LEU A 29 -13.20 26.01 -19.66
C LEU A 29 -14.22 25.49 -20.66
N LEU A 30 -14.12 24.22 -21.06
CA LEU A 30 -15.12 23.59 -21.95
C LEU A 30 -16.51 23.56 -21.30
N ALA A 31 -16.62 23.23 -20.01
CA ALA A 31 -17.91 23.25 -19.32
C ALA A 31 -18.50 24.66 -19.20
N LEU A 32 -17.65 25.67 -19.01
CA LEU A 32 -18.05 27.06 -18.93
C LEU A 32 -18.52 27.59 -20.29
N TYR A 33 -17.79 27.25 -21.36
CA TYR A 33 -18.12 27.71 -22.71
C TYR A 33 -19.22 26.87 -23.36
N SER A 34 -19.39 25.58 -23.04
CA SER A 34 -20.44 24.74 -23.64
C SER A 34 -21.84 25.00 -23.05
N ASN A 35 -21.99 25.86 -22.04
CA ASN A 35 -23.27 26.15 -21.36
C ASN A 35 -24.04 24.88 -20.91
N GLY A 36 -23.34 23.75 -20.73
CA GLY A 36 -23.94 22.48 -20.32
C GLY A 36 -24.60 21.65 -21.42
N ASP A 37 -24.39 21.98 -22.71
CA ASP A 37 -25.11 21.34 -23.82
C ASP A 37 -24.29 20.30 -24.61
N GLU A 38 -23.05 20.05 -24.23
CA GLU A 38 -22.27 18.95 -24.82
C GLU A 38 -21.83 17.95 -23.76
N GLN A 39 -22.06 16.69 -24.10
CA GLN A 39 -21.65 15.49 -23.37
C GLN A 39 -20.18 15.62 -22.99
N ILE A 40 -19.93 16.08 -21.77
CA ILE A 40 -18.62 16.00 -21.15
C ILE A 40 -18.34 14.50 -21.06
N GLU A 41 -17.57 13.98 -22.02
CA GLU A 41 -17.04 12.62 -21.90
C GLU A 41 -16.45 12.51 -20.50
N PRO A 42 -16.92 11.54 -19.68
CA PRO A 42 -16.54 11.49 -18.28
C PRO A 42 -15.03 11.39 -18.21
N SER A 43 -14.42 12.48 -17.78
CA SER A 43 -12.99 12.59 -17.69
C SER A 43 -12.50 11.43 -16.83
N VAL A 44 -11.51 10.71 -17.36
CA VAL A 44 -10.84 9.52 -16.77
C VAL A 44 -10.24 9.78 -15.37
N ILE A 45 -10.45 10.99 -14.84
CA ILE A 45 -10.14 11.49 -13.51
C ILE A 45 -10.83 10.64 -12.42
N GLY A 46 -11.99 10.03 -12.70
CA GLY A 46 -12.67 9.11 -11.77
C GLY A 46 -11.96 7.76 -11.60
N GLN A 47 -11.51 7.16 -12.70
CA GLN A 47 -11.04 5.76 -12.72
C GLN A 47 -9.78 5.55 -11.86
N ASN A 48 -8.86 6.52 -11.86
CA ASN A 48 -7.64 6.42 -11.06
C ASN A 48 -7.92 6.52 -9.54
N ARG A 49 -8.90 7.32 -9.10
CA ARG A 49 -9.24 7.45 -7.68
C ARG A 49 -9.91 6.19 -7.13
N PHE A 50 -10.76 5.54 -7.92
CA PHE A 50 -11.38 4.27 -7.53
C PHE A 50 -10.35 3.16 -7.38
N ILE A 51 -9.43 3.01 -8.35
CA ILE A 51 -8.33 2.04 -8.28
C ILE A 51 -7.45 2.33 -7.06
N ASP A 52 -7.09 3.60 -6.83
CA ASP A 52 -6.29 4.01 -5.68
C ASP A 52 -6.97 3.73 -4.33
N THR A 53 -8.30 3.83 -4.27
CA THR A 53 -9.10 3.56 -3.07
C THR A 53 -9.22 2.06 -2.82
N ILE A 54 -9.54 1.28 -3.86
CA ILE A 54 -9.59 -0.19 -3.81
C ILE A 54 -8.23 -0.75 -3.39
N GLN A 55 -7.15 -0.21 -3.94
CA GLN A 55 -5.79 -0.62 -3.60
C GLN A 55 -5.44 -0.33 -2.14
N THR A 56 -5.91 0.80 -1.59
CA THR A 56 -5.72 1.13 -0.16
C THR A 56 -6.56 0.23 0.75
N LEU A 57 -7.82 -0.03 0.35
CA LEU A 57 -8.72 -0.94 1.05
C LEU A 57 -8.17 -2.36 1.07
N LEU A 58 -7.65 -2.83 -0.06
CA LEU A 58 -7.06 -4.16 -0.20
C LEU A 58 -5.84 -4.32 0.72
N LEU A 59 -4.95 -3.31 0.75
CA LEU A 59 -3.79 -3.30 1.63
C LEU A 59 -4.17 -3.26 3.11
N SER A 60 -5.28 -2.60 3.46
CA SER A 60 -5.81 -2.59 4.81
C SER A 60 -6.47 -3.93 5.17
N MET A 61 -7.14 -4.59 4.23
CA MET A 61 -7.76 -5.91 4.45
C MET A 61 -6.74 -7.06 4.49
N MET A 62 -5.52 -6.86 4.00
CA MET A 62 -4.49 -7.90 4.05
C MET A 62 -4.10 -8.32 5.47
N ILE A 63 -4.10 -7.40 6.44
CA ILE A 63 -3.80 -7.73 7.85
C ILE A 63 -4.87 -8.67 8.43
N PRO A 64 -6.17 -8.31 8.47
CA PRO A 64 -7.17 -9.21 9.03
C PRO A 64 -7.28 -10.51 8.23
N PHE A 65 -7.05 -10.48 6.91
CA PHE A 65 -7.02 -11.71 6.11
C PHE A 65 -5.85 -12.62 6.49
N SER A 66 -4.65 -12.07 6.69
CA SER A 66 -3.49 -12.84 7.15
C SER A 66 -3.74 -13.46 8.53
N LEU A 67 -4.38 -12.73 9.43
CA LEU A 67 -4.79 -13.25 10.74
C LEU A 67 -5.84 -14.35 10.63
N LEU A 68 -6.83 -14.20 9.75
CA LEU A 68 -7.86 -15.21 9.50
C LEU A 68 -7.21 -16.50 8.97
N VAL A 69 -6.28 -16.39 8.03
CA VAL A 69 -5.50 -17.51 7.48
C VAL A 69 -4.69 -18.21 8.58
N ILE A 70 -4.13 -17.46 9.54
CA ILE A 70 -3.39 -18.04 10.67
C ILE A 70 -4.30 -18.68 11.73
N TYR A 71 -5.47 -18.09 11.97
CA TYR A 71 -6.43 -18.56 12.97
C TYR A 71 -7.18 -19.82 12.53
N PHE A 72 -7.36 -20.01 11.22
CA PHE A 72 -7.84 -21.26 10.65
C PHE A 72 -6.74 -22.33 10.69
N THR A 73 -6.35 -22.73 11.91
CA THR A 73 -5.35 -23.75 12.24
C THR A 73 -5.70 -25.15 11.72
N GLN A 74 -6.85 -25.33 11.05
CA GLN A 74 -7.24 -26.60 10.42
C GLN A 74 -6.63 -26.81 9.02
N PHE A 75 -6.06 -25.78 8.39
CA PHE A 75 -5.37 -25.95 7.12
C PHE A 75 -3.95 -26.50 7.31
N GLN A 76 -3.44 -27.17 6.26
CA GLN A 76 -2.05 -27.60 6.26
C GLN A 76 -1.09 -26.42 6.30
N ILE A 77 -0.04 -26.52 7.11
CA ILE A 77 0.99 -25.49 7.31
C ILE A 77 1.56 -24.94 5.99
N ILE A 78 1.68 -25.80 4.98
CA ILE A 78 2.21 -25.49 3.64
C ILE A 78 1.29 -24.53 2.89
N LEU A 79 -0.04 -24.70 2.99
CA LEU A 79 -1.01 -23.83 2.31
C LEU A 79 -1.03 -22.44 2.96
N GLN A 80 -0.99 -22.40 4.28
CA GLN A 80 -0.93 -21.16 5.05
C GLN A 80 0.32 -20.34 4.71
N LEU A 81 1.48 -21.00 4.65
CA LEU A 81 2.75 -20.38 4.28
C LEU A 81 2.73 -19.85 2.84
N SER A 82 2.22 -20.64 1.89
CA SER A 82 2.11 -20.23 0.48
C SER A 82 1.26 -18.97 0.31
N MET A 83 0.09 -18.91 0.97
CA MET A 83 -0.77 -17.73 0.95
C MET A 83 -0.08 -16.49 1.54
N LEU A 84 0.59 -16.64 2.70
CA LEU A 84 1.32 -15.53 3.31
C LEU A 84 2.46 -15.03 2.41
N ILE A 85 3.18 -15.93 1.73
CA ILE A 85 4.23 -15.56 0.77
C ILE A 85 3.66 -14.79 -0.42
N LEU A 86 2.51 -15.23 -0.97
CA LEU A 86 1.83 -14.49 -2.05
C LEU A 86 1.44 -13.08 -1.62
N PHE A 87 0.90 -12.94 -0.41
CA PHE A 87 0.56 -11.65 0.18
C PHE A 87 1.79 -10.76 0.39
N LEU A 88 2.90 -11.32 0.87
CA LEU A 88 4.16 -10.60 1.00
C LEU A 88 4.67 -10.11 -0.35
N GLY A 89 4.64 -10.98 -1.37
CA GLY A 89 5.02 -10.65 -2.74
C GLY A 89 4.19 -9.50 -3.32
N TYR A 90 2.87 -9.53 -3.12
CA TYR A 90 1.97 -8.46 -3.54
C TYR A 90 2.29 -7.13 -2.84
N SER A 91 2.52 -7.15 -1.53
CA SER A 91 2.87 -5.96 -0.75
C SER A 91 4.20 -5.34 -1.20
N ILE A 92 5.20 -6.17 -1.50
CA ILE A 92 6.51 -5.72 -2.01
C ILE A 92 6.38 -5.14 -3.42
N TRP A 93 5.65 -5.83 -4.30
CA TRP A 93 5.39 -5.34 -5.66
C TRP A 93 4.75 -3.95 -5.62
N MET A 94 3.75 -3.80 -4.77
CA MET A 94 3.05 -2.54 -4.58
C MET A 94 3.94 -1.45 -3.97
N TYR A 95 4.82 -1.81 -3.04
CA TYR A 95 5.84 -0.92 -2.49
C TYR A 95 6.82 -0.41 -3.56
N VAL A 96 7.26 -1.27 -4.49
CA VAL A 96 8.14 -0.88 -5.61
C VAL A 96 7.39 0.00 -6.60
N TYR A 97 6.13 -0.30 -6.90
CA TYR A 97 5.31 0.48 -7.83
C TYR A 97 4.99 1.89 -7.31
N LEU A 98 4.81 2.06 -5.99
CA LEU A 98 4.50 3.35 -5.36
C LEU A 98 5.73 4.24 -5.09
N LYS A 99 6.94 3.84 -5.50
CA LYS A 99 8.22 4.50 -5.15
C LYS A 99 8.30 6.03 -5.35
N PRO A 100 7.62 6.71 -6.31
CA PRO A 100 7.82 8.13 -6.49
C PRO A 100 6.86 9.03 -5.70
N LYS A 101 5.83 8.49 -5.03
CA LYS A 101 4.86 9.31 -4.28
C LYS A 101 4.97 9.00 -2.79
N TRP A 102 5.50 9.96 -2.02
CA TRP A 102 5.55 9.98 -0.55
C TRP A 102 4.13 10.03 0.06
N THR A 103 3.30 9.04 -0.26
CA THR A 103 1.90 8.96 0.14
C THR A 103 1.77 8.01 1.33
N LEU A 104 0.77 8.22 2.19
CA LEU A 104 0.40 7.34 3.32
C LEU A 104 0.43 5.84 2.95
N LYS A 105 0.04 5.50 1.71
CA LYS A 105 0.05 4.14 1.16
C LYS A 105 1.43 3.47 1.16
N TYR A 106 2.50 4.25 0.96
CA TYR A 106 3.88 3.75 1.02
C TYR A 106 4.22 3.22 2.41
N HIS A 107 3.84 3.97 3.45
CA HIS A 107 4.05 3.59 4.84
C HIS A 107 3.18 2.40 5.23
N LEU A 108 1.93 2.37 4.76
CA LEU A 108 1.01 1.26 5.00
C LEU A 108 1.49 -0.05 4.33
N ALA A 109 2.04 0.02 3.10
CA ALA A 109 2.60 -1.14 2.40
C ALA A 109 3.84 -1.69 3.10
N LEU A 110 4.72 -0.79 3.56
CA LEU A 110 5.92 -1.17 4.30
C LEU A 110 5.57 -1.84 5.63
N MET A 111 4.60 -1.29 6.38
CA MET A 111 4.16 -1.87 7.65
C MET A 111 3.54 -3.26 7.43
N ASN A 112 2.70 -3.41 6.40
CA ASN A 112 2.11 -4.69 6.02
C ASN A 112 3.17 -5.74 5.68
N SER A 113 4.14 -5.42 4.82
CA SER A 113 5.15 -6.38 4.39
C SER A 113 5.96 -6.91 5.56
N LEU A 114 6.30 -6.04 6.51
CA LEU A 114 7.06 -6.43 7.68
C LEU A 114 6.24 -7.25 8.69
N LEU A 115 4.96 -6.92 8.88
CA LEU A 115 4.08 -7.70 9.75
C LEU A 115 3.85 -9.10 9.19
N ILE A 116 3.65 -9.22 7.87
CA ILE A 116 3.51 -10.50 7.18
C ILE A 116 4.82 -11.30 7.25
N ALA A 117 5.97 -10.65 7.13
CA ALA A 117 7.28 -11.30 7.30
C ALA A 117 7.43 -11.91 8.70
N LEU A 118 7.01 -11.18 9.74
CA LEU A 118 7.00 -11.69 11.11
C LEU A 118 6.09 -12.93 11.23
N PHE A 119 4.87 -12.89 10.68
CA PHE A 119 3.97 -14.04 10.71
C PHE A 119 4.53 -15.27 10.02
N ILE A 120 5.16 -15.10 8.85
CA ILE A 120 5.86 -16.18 8.14
C ILE A 120 6.96 -16.76 9.04
N SER A 121 7.77 -15.90 9.64
CA SER A 121 8.89 -16.32 10.47
C SER A 121 8.45 -17.10 11.71
N VAL A 122 7.37 -16.66 12.37
CA VAL A 122 6.76 -17.37 13.51
C VAL A 122 6.17 -18.71 13.06
N LEU A 123 5.49 -18.77 11.92
CA LEU A 123 4.89 -20.01 11.41
C LEU A 123 5.95 -21.07 11.08
N VAL A 124 7.03 -20.64 10.40
CA VAL A 124 8.18 -21.50 10.09
C VAL A 124 8.85 -21.97 11.38
N SER A 125 9.04 -21.08 12.35
CA SER A 125 9.64 -21.46 13.62
C SER A 125 8.80 -22.49 14.37
N LYS A 126 7.48 -22.34 14.40
CA LYS A 126 6.59 -23.33 15.05
C LYS A 126 6.63 -24.69 14.36
N ALA A 127 6.86 -24.72 13.05
CA ALA A 127 6.90 -25.97 12.28
C ALA A 127 8.24 -26.72 12.42
N TYR A 128 9.36 -26.00 12.54
CA TYR A 128 10.70 -26.59 12.46
C TYR A 128 11.53 -26.53 13.74
N LEU A 129 11.20 -25.66 14.71
CA LEU A 129 12.02 -25.40 15.89
C LEU A 129 11.23 -25.56 17.20
N HIS A 130 11.86 -26.13 18.22
CA HIS A 130 11.36 -26.14 19.59
C HIS A 130 11.33 -24.72 20.19
N ASP A 131 10.58 -24.53 21.29
CA ASP A 131 10.20 -23.23 21.88
C ASP A 131 11.32 -22.19 21.98
N PHE A 132 12.55 -22.58 22.31
CA PHE A 132 13.69 -21.66 22.39
C PHE A 132 14.10 -21.03 21.05
N GLY A 133 13.95 -21.74 19.94
CA GLY A 133 14.28 -21.23 18.60
C GLY A 133 13.34 -20.11 18.13
N LEU A 134 12.09 -20.13 18.60
CA LEU A 134 11.08 -19.12 18.27
C LEU A 134 11.49 -17.74 18.78
N ILE A 135 11.93 -17.68 20.04
CA ILE A 135 12.33 -16.44 20.70
C ILE A 135 13.49 -15.78 19.93
N ILE A 136 14.50 -16.56 19.56
CA ILE A 136 15.67 -16.07 18.81
C ILE A 136 15.24 -15.50 17.46
N ILE A 137 14.36 -16.19 16.75
CA ILE A 137 13.87 -15.76 15.44
C ILE A 137 13.05 -14.46 15.56
N VAL A 138 12.18 -14.35 16.55
CA VAL A 138 11.38 -13.15 16.80
C VAL A 138 12.28 -11.96 17.13
N PHE A 139 13.31 -12.18 17.95
CA PHE A 139 14.30 -11.17 18.29
C PHE A 139 15.03 -10.63 17.04
N ILE A 140 15.49 -11.54 16.16
CA ILE A 140 16.13 -11.17 14.88
C ILE A 140 15.19 -10.36 14.00
N ASN A 141 13.91 -10.73 13.91
CA ASN A 141 12.92 -9.99 13.12
C ASN A 141 12.72 -8.55 13.64
N PHE A 142 12.62 -8.37 14.96
CA PHE A 142 12.48 -7.02 15.53
C PHE A 142 13.75 -6.18 15.36
N LEU A 143 14.93 -6.79 15.45
CA LEU A 143 16.20 -6.14 15.17
C LEU A 143 16.25 -5.65 13.71
N PHE A 144 15.82 -6.50 12.77
CA PHE A 144 15.68 -6.11 11.36
C PHE A 144 14.69 -4.95 11.18
N TRP A 145 13.62 -4.91 11.97
CA TRP A 145 12.65 -3.82 11.97
C TRP A 145 13.25 -2.48 12.38
N VAL A 146 14.06 -2.48 13.44
CA VAL A 146 14.79 -1.29 13.90
C VAL A 146 15.80 -0.84 12.85
N VAL A 147 16.56 -1.76 12.24
CA VAL A 147 17.54 -1.42 11.18
C VAL A 147 16.86 -0.78 9.97
N ILE A 148 15.73 -1.34 9.51
CA ILE A 148 14.94 -0.76 8.41
C ILE A 148 14.37 0.60 8.79
N GLY A 149 13.85 0.74 10.02
CA GLY A 149 13.32 2.00 10.54
C GLY A 149 14.38 3.09 10.60
N PHE A 150 15.60 2.73 11.01
CA PHE A 150 16.74 3.63 11.02
C PHE A 150 17.16 4.05 9.60
N TYR A 151 17.32 3.09 8.69
CA TYR A 151 17.74 3.38 7.30
C TYR A 151 16.72 4.26 6.55
N LYS A 152 15.42 4.03 6.80
CA LYS A 152 14.33 4.78 6.18
C LYS A 152 13.92 6.05 6.93
N LYS A 153 14.54 6.35 8.09
CA LYS A 153 14.18 7.47 8.98
C LYS A 153 12.69 7.50 9.35
N ILE A 154 12.12 6.33 9.62
CA ILE A 154 10.69 6.19 9.96
C ILE A 154 10.56 6.08 11.48
N ASN A 155 10.17 7.19 12.13
CA ASN A 155 10.14 7.28 13.60
C ASN A 155 9.20 6.27 14.26
N TYR A 156 8.00 6.04 13.71
CA TYR A 156 7.04 5.09 14.29
C TYR A 156 7.55 3.65 14.23
N LEU A 157 8.22 3.25 13.14
CA LEU A 157 8.80 1.90 13.02
C LEU A 157 9.92 1.67 14.05
N LEU A 158 10.70 2.72 14.30
CA LEU A 158 11.78 2.72 15.29
C LEU A 158 11.20 2.58 16.72
N ILE A 159 10.16 3.35 17.05
CA ILE A 159 9.48 3.27 18.35
C ILE A 159 8.84 1.90 18.55
N THR A 160 8.11 1.37 17.56
CA THR A 160 7.47 0.05 17.67
C THR A 160 8.50 -1.07 17.73
N GLY A 161 9.61 -0.96 16.99
CA GLY A 161 10.69 -1.94 17.01
C GLY A 161 11.43 -1.98 18.35
N ILE A 162 11.76 -0.82 18.93
CA ILE A 162 12.35 -0.74 20.28
C ILE A 162 11.39 -1.30 21.32
N LEU A 163 10.11 -0.90 21.28
CA LEU A 163 9.10 -1.37 22.22
C LEU A 163 8.97 -2.90 22.16
N ALA A 164 8.90 -3.47 20.95
CA ALA A 164 8.83 -4.91 20.76
C ALA A 164 10.09 -5.65 21.23
N LEU A 165 11.28 -5.08 21.03
CA LEU A 165 12.53 -5.63 21.56
C LEU A 165 12.53 -5.67 23.09
N VAL A 166 12.09 -4.58 23.73
CA VAL A 166 11.98 -4.51 25.19
C VAL A 166 11.01 -5.57 25.72
N PHE A 167 9.83 -5.71 25.10
CA PHE A 167 8.87 -6.77 25.47
C PHE A 167 9.47 -8.17 25.30
N THR A 168 10.21 -8.41 24.21
CA THR A 168 10.86 -9.70 23.97
C THR A 168 11.94 -9.99 25.01
N CYS A 169 12.74 -8.98 25.39
CA CYS A 169 13.71 -9.11 26.48
C CYS A 169 13.06 -9.41 27.83
N ILE A 170 11.95 -8.76 28.15
CA ILE A 170 11.20 -9.05 29.39
C ILE A 170 10.69 -10.50 29.37
N TYR A 171 10.14 -10.96 28.24
CA TYR A 171 9.66 -12.34 28.10
C TYR A 171 10.77 -13.40 28.23
N ILE A 172 12.02 -13.06 27.88
CA ILE A 172 13.16 -13.97 28.06
C ILE A 172 13.57 -14.09 29.54
N VAL A 173 13.39 -13.02 30.31
CA VAL A 173 13.86 -12.92 31.69
C VAL A 173 12.83 -13.44 32.71
N LEU A 174 11.53 -13.32 32.40
CA LEU A 174 10.42 -13.77 33.24
C LEU A 174 10.08 -15.24 33.02
#